data_AF-A0A1Q7EJQ8-F1
#
_entry.id   AF-A0A1Q7EJQ8-F1
#
_cell.length_a   1.000
_cell.length_b   1.000
_cell.length_c   1.000
_cell.angle_alpha   90.00
_cell.angle_beta   90.00
_cell.angle_gamma   90.00
#
_symmetry.space_group_name_H-M   'P 1'
#
loop_
_entity.id
_entity.type
_entity.pdbx_description
1 polymer ?
#
loop_
_entity_poly.entity_id
_entity_poly.type
_entity_poly.pdbx_seq_one_letter_code
_entity_poly.pdbx_strand_id
1 'polypeptide(L)'
;MEHKETNFVRDEASGSVREESTVVNETGATPVREASVVKSSTPARRAMEVIYLLFGIIDALLLIRLVLKLLGANAHAGFASFTYGLTDFFLAPFHGLLPTIVSGKSVLELSVVFAILIYSLVALGLVRLVAITLSRSVMVSQHSRSEGLKPRSE
;
A
#
# COMPACT_ATOMS: atom_id res chain seq x y z
N MET A 1 -10.17 21.12 -41.37
CA MET A 1 -11.27 20.89 -40.42
C MET A 1 -11.14 19.44 -39.98
N GLU A 2 -10.52 19.21 -38.83
CA GLU A 2 -10.11 17.87 -38.36
C GLU A 2 -11.21 17.32 -37.44
N HIS A 3 -11.84 16.22 -37.83
CA HIS A 3 -12.87 15.55 -37.02
C HIS A 3 -12.19 14.50 -36.13
N LYS A 4 -12.14 14.75 -34.82
CA LYS A 4 -11.65 13.81 -33.81
C LYS A 4 -12.84 13.02 -33.26
N GLU A 5 -12.98 11.76 -33.64
CA GLU A 5 -13.93 10.84 -33.02
C GLU A 5 -13.27 10.16 -31.81
N THR A 6 -13.75 10.48 -30.61
CA THR A 6 -13.34 9.82 -29.36
C THR A 6 -14.34 8.72 -29.04
N ASN A 7 -13.98 7.46 -29.28
CA ASN A 7 -14.77 6.30 -28.86
C ASN A 7 -14.26 5.79 -27.50
N PHE A 8 -15.13 5.87 -26.49
CA PHE A 8 -14.85 5.35 -25.15
C PHE A 8 -15.42 3.93 -25.05
N VAL A 9 -14.53 2.93 -25.12
CA VAL A 9 -14.95 1.53 -24.88
C VAL A 9 -14.75 1.22 -23.41
N ARG A 10 -15.87 1.13 -22.68
CA ARG A 10 -15.92 0.76 -21.27
C ARG A 10 -15.99 -0.76 -21.16
N ASP A 11 -14.94 -1.37 -20.60
CA ASP A 11 -14.93 -2.81 -20.33
C ASP A 11 -15.58 -3.08 -18.97
N GLU A 12 -16.87 -3.44 -19.01
CA GLU A 12 -17.76 -3.61 -17.85
C GLU A 12 -17.26 -4.69 -16.87
N ALA A 13 -16.45 -5.66 -17.31
CA ALA A 13 -15.92 -6.73 -16.46
C ALA A 13 -14.70 -6.31 -15.62
N SER A 14 -13.97 -5.27 -16.05
CA SER A 14 -12.71 -4.84 -15.43
C SER A 14 -12.76 -3.40 -14.87
N GLY A 15 -13.81 -2.63 -15.15
CA GLY A 15 -13.91 -1.23 -14.75
C GLY A 15 -12.83 -0.33 -15.37
N SER A 16 -12.11 -0.80 -16.39
CA SER A 16 -11.07 -0.05 -17.06
C SER A 16 -11.64 0.70 -18.27
N VAL A 17 -11.34 2.00 -18.33
CA VAL A 17 -11.65 2.85 -19.48
C VAL A 17 -10.45 2.78 -20.41
N ARG A 18 -10.65 2.24 -21.62
CA ARG A 18 -9.64 2.25 -22.68
C ARG A 18 -9.83 3.51 -23.52
N GLU A 19 -8.79 4.34 -23.60
CA GLU A 19 -8.71 5.43 -24.56
C GLU A 19 -7.80 4.97 -25.70
N GLU A 20 -8.39 4.65 -26.84
CA GLU A 20 -7.65 4.27 -28.05
C GLU A 20 -7.65 5.46 -29.01
N SER A 21 -6.55 6.22 -29.02
CA SER A 21 -6.34 7.30 -29.97
C SER A 21 -5.58 6.78 -31.18
N THR A 22 -6.28 6.47 -32.26
CA THR A 22 -5.64 6.18 -33.56
C THR A 22 -5.36 7.50 -34.28
N VAL A 23 -4.09 7.91 -34.34
CA VAL A 23 -3.66 9.00 -35.24
C VAL A 23 -3.25 8.35 -36.57
N VAL A 24 -4.12 8.45 -37.58
CA VAL A 24 -3.79 8.05 -38.96
C VAL A 24 -3.01 9.20 -39.60
N ASN A 25 -1.76 8.95 -40.00
CA ASN A 25 -1.01 9.88 -40.86
C ASN A 25 -0.53 9.11 -42.10
N GLU A 26 -0.83 9.63 -43.28
CA GLU A 26 -0.75 8.94 -44.58
C GLU A 26 0.67 8.82 -45.20
N THR A 27 1.75 9.07 -44.46
CA THR A 27 3.12 8.98 -45.03
C THR A 27 3.90 7.83 -44.38
N GLY A 28 4.28 6.84 -45.18
CA GLY A 28 4.91 5.59 -44.76
C GLY A 28 6.31 5.71 -44.13
N ALA A 29 6.39 6.20 -42.90
CA ALA A 29 7.56 6.06 -42.04
C ALA A 29 7.12 5.80 -40.59
N THR A 30 7.37 4.56 -40.14
CA THR A 30 7.35 4.00 -38.77
C THR A 30 6.48 4.72 -37.70
N PRO A 31 5.46 4.06 -37.13
CA PRO A 31 4.74 4.62 -35.99
C PRO A 31 5.67 4.69 -34.78
N VAL A 32 5.98 5.90 -34.33
CA VAL A 32 6.59 6.14 -33.02
C VAL A 32 5.55 5.74 -31.98
N ARG A 33 5.77 4.59 -31.33
CA ARG A 33 4.93 4.07 -30.25
C ARG A 33 4.96 5.07 -29.09
N GLU A 34 3.98 5.95 -29.03
CA GLU A 34 3.77 6.80 -27.86
C GLU A 34 3.36 5.89 -26.70
N ALA A 35 4.23 5.80 -25.70
CA ALA A 35 4.03 4.97 -24.52
C ALA A 35 2.84 5.50 -23.72
N SER A 36 1.66 4.95 -23.95
CA SER A 36 0.51 5.14 -23.08
C SER A 36 0.89 4.57 -21.70
N VAL A 37 1.25 5.45 -20.76
CA VAL A 37 1.38 5.09 -19.35
C VAL A 37 -0.03 4.84 -18.83
N VAL A 38 -0.52 3.62 -19.08
CA VAL A 38 -1.72 3.11 -18.44
C VAL A 38 -1.38 3.01 -16.96
N LYS A 39 -1.82 3.99 -16.18
CA LYS A 39 -1.74 3.94 -14.71
C LYS A 39 -2.80 2.95 -14.24
N SER A 40 -2.60 1.66 -14.53
CA SER A 40 -3.40 0.59 -13.96
C SER A 40 -3.12 0.61 -12.46
N SER A 41 -3.97 1.27 -11.67
CA SER A 41 -3.89 1.16 -10.23
C SER A 41 -4.25 -0.27 -9.88
N THR A 42 -3.24 -1.11 -9.69
CA THR A 42 -3.44 -2.50 -9.29
C THR A 42 -4.22 -2.48 -7.97
N PRO A 43 -5.38 -3.14 -7.86
CA PRO A 43 -6.20 -3.09 -6.65
C PRO A 43 -5.43 -3.54 -5.40
N ALA A 44 -4.46 -4.44 -5.58
CA ALA A 44 -3.50 -4.83 -4.54
C ALA A 44 -2.72 -3.65 -3.96
N ARG A 45 -2.26 -2.72 -4.80
CA ARG A 45 -1.49 -1.55 -4.36
C ARG A 45 -2.34 -0.63 -3.49
N ARG A 46 -3.60 -0.42 -3.87
CA ARG A 46 -4.54 0.38 -3.07
C ARG A 46 -4.83 -0.26 -1.71
N ALA A 47 -5.03 -1.59 -1.68
CA ALA A 47 -5.23 -2.31 -0.42
C ALA A 47 -4.01 -2.19 0.51
N MET A 48 -2.79 -2.32 -0.03
CA MET A 48 -1.55 -2.15 0.73
C MET A 48 -1.41 -0.72 1.29
N GLU A 49 -1.72 0.30 0.48
CA GLU A 49 -1.72 1.71 0.90
C GLU A 49 -2.67 1.95 2.08
N VAL A 50 -3.89 1.38 2.03
CA VAL A 50 -4.86 1.48 3.12
C VAL A 50 -4.38 0.80 4.40
N ILE A 51 -3.78 -0.40 4.31
CA ILE A 51 -3.23 -1.09 5.49
C ILE A 51 -2.14 -0.23 6.14
N TYR A 52 -1.17 0.26 5.37
CA TYR A 52 -0.13 1.12 5.92
C TYR A 52 -0.67 2.41 6.54
N LEU A 53 -1.70 3.01 5.93
CA LEU A 53 -2.32 4.20 6.49
C LEU A 53 -3.00 3.90 7.83
N LEU A 54 -3.80 2.83 7.92
CA LEU A 54 -4.53 2.49 9.13
C LEU A 54 -3.59 2.15 10.29
N PHE A 55 -2.66 1.22 10.08
CA PHE A 55 -1.69 0.85 11.11
C PHE A 55 -0.72 1.99 11.41
N GLY A 56 -0.35 2.79 10.41
CA GLY A 56 0.47 3.98 10.60
C GLY A 56 -0.20 5.03 11.49
N ILE A 57 -1.51 5.23 11.38
CA ILE A 57 -2.27 6.12 12.27
C ILE A 57 -2.29 5.56 13.70
N ILE A 58 -2.54 4.26 13.87
CA ILE A 58 -2.53 3.61 15.20
C ILE A 58 -1.15 3.76 15.85
N ASP A 59 -0.09 3.43 15.12
CA ASP A 59 1.29 3.54 15.59
C ASP A 59 1.66 4.99 15.90
N ALA A 60 1.25 5.95 15.07
CA ALA A 60 1.47 7.36 15.33
C ALA A 60 0.78 7.83 16.61
N LEU A 61 -0.47 7.41 16.86
CA LEU A 61 -1.19 7.74 18.09
C LEU A 61 -0.49 7.15 19.33
N LEU A 62 -0.07 5.89 19.26
CA LEU A 62 0.68 5.23 20.33
C LEU A 62 2.04 5.90 20.58
N LEU A 63 2.71 6.34 19.52
CA LEU A 63 3.99 7.02 19.62
C LEU A 63 3.83 8.43 20.20
N ILE A 64 2.78 9.16 19.82
CA ILE A 64 2.41 10.43 20.45
C ILE A 64 2.14 10.20 21.94
N ARG A 65 1.35 9.20 22.31
CA ARG A 65 1.13 8.83 23.73
C ARG A 65 2.45 8.61 24.45
N LEU A 66 3.34 7.80 23.87
CA LEU A 66 4.65 7.49 24.45
C LEU A 66 5.47 8.76 24.69
N VAL A 67 5.55 9.64 23.68
CA VAL A 67 6.29 10.91 23.77
C VAL A 67 5.66 11.82 24.83
N LEU A 68 4.34 11.97 24.85
CA LEU A 68 3.66 12.79 25.85
C LEU A 68 3.93 12.30 27.28
N LYS A 69 3.86 10.98 27.51
CA LYS A 69 4.18 10.39 28.83
C LYS A 69 5.65 10.56 29.19
N LEU A 70 6.55 10.39 28.21
CA LEU A 70 7.99 10.55 28.43
C LEU A 70 8.37 12.00 28.74
N LEU A 71 7.69 12.98 28.15
CA LEU A 71 7.88 14.40 28.44
C LEU A 71 7.17 14.83 29.75
N GLY A 72 6.42 13.94 30.39
CA GLY A 72 5.65 14.24 31.59
C GLY A 72 4.52 15.24 31.34
N ALA A 73 3.87 15.14 30.17
CA ALA A 73 2.75 15.98 29.79
C ALA A 73 1.60 15.87 30.80
N ASN A 74 0.90 16.99 31.03
CA ASN A 74 -0.27 17.02 31.91
C ASN A 74 -1.40 16.16 31.35
N ALA A 75 -1.73 15.05 32.03
CA ALA A 75 -2.80 14.14 31.63
C ALA A 75 -4.20 14.78 31.61
N HIS A 76 -4.39 15.93 32.28
CA HIS A 76 -5.66 16.66 32.27
C HIS A 76 -5.79 17.62 31.08
N ALA A 77 -4.72 17.83 30.29
CA ALA A 77 -4.80 18.63 29.08
C ALA A 77 -5.67 17.89 28.04
N GLY A 78 -6.61 18.60 27.40
CA GLY A 78 -7.60 17.99 26.51
C GLY A 78 -7.01 17.13 25.38
N PHE A 79 -5.87 17.53 24.81
CA PHE A 79 -5.18 16.74 23.78
C PHE A 79 -4.56 15.45 24.35
N ALA A 80 -3.93 15.53 25.52
CA ALA A 80 -3.32 14.38 26.17
C ALA A 80 -4.37 13.38 26.65
N SER A 81 -5.44 13.85 27.31
CA SER A 81 -6.53 13.00 27.77
C SER A 81 -7.25 12.30 26.62
N PHE A 82 -7.53 13.02 25.53
CA PHE A 82 -8.10 12.44 24.31
C PHE A 82 -7.19 11.35 23.72
N THR A 83 -5.90 11.65 23.57
CA THR A 83 -4.93 10.70 23.00
C THR A 83 -4.80 9.47 23.88
N TYR A 84 -4.70 9.63 25.21
CA TYR A 84 -4.60 8.52 26.15
C TYR A 84 -5.85 7.65 26.13
N GLY A 85 -7.04 8.25 26.16
CA GLY A 85 -8.30 7.50 26.08
C GLY A 85 -8.48 6.74 24.77
N LEU A 86 -8.13 7.35 23.62
CA LEU A 86 -8.21 6.67 22.33
C LEU A 86 -7.19 5.53 22.21
N THR A 87 -5.98 5.75 22.71
CA THR A 87 -4.91 4.74 22.65
C THR A 87 -5.04 3.63 23.68
N ASP A 88 -5.79 3.84 24.77
CA ASP A 88 -6.03 2.80 25.79
C ASP A 88 -6.72 1.56 25.21
N PHE A 89 -7.64 1.72 24.24
CA PHE A 89 -8.26 0.59 23.56
C PHE A 89 -7.24 -0.28 22.80
N PHE A 90 -6.33 0.36 22.06
CA PHE A 90 -5.29 -0.35 21.31
C PHE A 90 -4.20 -0.92 22.22
N LEU A 91 -3.97 -0.32 23.38
CA LEU A 91 -2.99 -0.78 24.36
C LEU A 91 -3.55 -1.88 25.28
N ALA A 92 -4.87 -1.97 25.46
CA ALA A 92 -5.54 -2.89 26.36
C ALA A 92 -4.98 -4.33 26.36
N PRO A 93 -4.77 -5.02 25.21
CA PRO A 93 -4.24 -6.38 25.21
C PRO A 93 -2.77 -6.48 25.64
N PHE A 94 -2.02 -5.39 25.57
CA PHE A 94 -0.60 -5.33 25.94
C PHE A 94 -0.36 -4.67 27.29
N HIS A 95 -1.42 -4.22 27.97
CA HIS A 95 -1.31 -3.42 29.18
C HIS A 95 -0.66 -4.23 30.30
N GLY A 96 0.43 -3.73 30.86
CA GLY A 96 1.17 -4.39 31.94
C GLY A 96 2.01 -5.60 31.52
N LEU A 97 2.13 -5.91 30.23
CA LEU A 97 2.98 -7.01 29.75
C LEU A 97 4.46 -6.76 30.04
N LEU A 98 4.90 -5.51 29.92
CA LEU A 98 6.26 -5.07 30.17
C LEU A 98 6.30 -4.01 31.26
N PRO A 99 7.41 -3.89 32.00
CA PRO A 99 7.54 -2.95 33.09
C PRO A 99 7.35 -1.51 32.63
N THR A 100 6.93 -0.66 33.56
CA THR A 100 6.84 0.78 33.35
C THR A 100 7.94 1.46 34.14
N ILE A 101 8.73 2.31 33.48
CA ILE A 101 9.81 3.07 34.10
C ILE A 101 9.29 4.47 34.40
N VAL A 102 9.40 4.92 35.65
CA VAL A 102 8.92 6.22 36.10
C VAL A 102 10.10 7.03 36.62
N SER A 103 10.23 8.27 36.16
CA SER A 103 11.24 9.24 36.62
C SER A 103 10.61 10.62 36.81
N GLY A 104 10.25 10.94 38.04
CA GLY A 104 9.52 12.17 38.37
C GLY A 104 8.17 12.22 37.65
N LYS A 105 8.02 13.16 36.71
CA LYS A 105 6.81 13.29 35.87
C LYS A 105 6.89 12.46 34.57
N SER A 106 8.08 12.00 34.20
CA SER A 106 8.31 11.22 32.99
C SER A 106 7.92 9.75 33.23
N VAL A 107 7.16 9.18 32.31
CA VAL A 107 6.71 7.79 32.35
C VAL A 107 7.00 7.12 31.01
N LEU A 108 7.78 6.05 31.03
CA LEU A 108 8.05 5.20 29.87
C LEU A 108 7.39 3.83 30.05
N GLU A 109 6.34 3.59 29.27
CA GLU A 109 5.62 2.33 29.24
C GLU A 109 6.23 1.44 28.16
N LEU A 110 7.06 0.45 28.54
CA LEU A 110 7.63 -0.49 27.56
C LEU A 110 6.54 -1.26 26.81
N SER A 111 5.38 -1.45 27.45
CA SER A 111 4.19 -2.06 26.83
C SER A 111 3.70 -1.28 25.60
N VAL A 112 3.84 0.05 25.57
CA VAL A 112 3.47 0.88 24.41
C VAL A 112 4.47 0.70 23.27
N VAL A 113 5.77 0.65 23.59
CA VAL A 113 6.82 0.38 22.60
C VAL A 113 6.59 -0.99 21.95
N PHE A 114 6.23 -1.99 22.76
CA PHE A 114 5.91 -3.32 22.28
C PHE A 114 4.63 -3.33 21.42
N ALA A 115 3.59 -2.59 21.80
CA ALA A 115 2.37 -2.48 20.99
C ALA A 115 2.68 -1.93 19.59
N ILE A 116 3.48 -0.86 19.49
CA ILE A 116 3.92 -0.28 18.20
C ILE A 116 4.66 -1.35 17.37
N LEU A 117 5.59 -2.08 17.99
CA LEU A 117 6.34 -3.14 17.31
C LEU A 117 5.40 -4.21 16.73
N ILE A 118 4.43 -4.68 17.52
CA ILE A 118 3.48 -5.71 17.10
C ILE A 118 2.57 -5.20 15.99
N TYR A 119 2.00 -4.00 16.10
CA TYR A 119 1.14 -3.43 15.08
C TYR A 119 1.87 -3.19 13.75
N SER A 120 3.10 -2.69 13.80
CA SER A 120 3.98 -2.61 12.63
C SER A 120 4.24 -3.97 11.98
N LEU A 121 4.46 -5.02 12.79
CA LEU A 121 4.68 -6.37 12.29
C LEU A 121 3.42 -6.98 11.65
N VAL A 122 2.26 -6.74 12.24
CA VAL A 122 0.95 -7.12 11.70
C VAL A 122 0.69 -6.42 10.37
N ALA A 123 0.96 -5.11 10.28
CA ALA A 123 0.82 -4.36 9.04
C ALA A 123 1.67 -4.96 7.92
N LEU A 124 2.94 -5.27 8.21
CA LEU A 124 3.83 -5.93 7.26
C LEU A 124 3.29 -7.31 6.83
N GLY A 125 2.82 -8.12 7.79
CA GLY A 125 2.24 -9.44 7.51
C GLY A 125 1.01 -9.35 6.59
N LEU A 126 0.10 -8.42 6.87
CA LEU A 126 -1.10 -8.19 6.06
C LEU A 126 -0.75 -7.72 4.65
N VAL A 127 0.19 -6.78 4.51
CA VAL A 127 0.68 -6.31 3.21
C VAL A 127 1.28 -7.44 2.40
N ARG A 128 2.08 -8.32 3.02
CA ARG A 128 2.65 -9.50 2.36
C ARG A 128 1.57 -10.49 1.94
N LEU A 129 0.56 -10.70 2.77
CA LEU A 129 -0.58 -11.58 2.45
C LEU A 129 -1.38 -11.07 1.25
N VAL A 130 -1.68 -9.76 1.21
CA VAL A 130 -2.33 -9.09 0.07
C VAL A 130 -1.49 -9.24 -1.18
N ALA A 131 -0.17 -9.01 -1.09
CA ALA A 131 0.74 -9.20 -2.22
C ALA A 131 0.67 -10.63 -2.76
N ILE A 132 0.79 -11.66 -1.91
CA ILE A 132 0.79 -13.06 -2.37
C ILE A 132 -0.56 -13.46 -2.97
N THR A 133 -1.67 -13.02 -2.38
CA THR A 133 -3.02 -13.45 -2.78
C THR A 133 -3.46 -12.77 -4.09
N LEU A 134 -3.15 -11.48 -4.27
CA LEU A 134 -3.58 -10.73 -5.44
C LEU A 134 -2.55 -10.73 -6.60
N SER A 135 -1.30 -11.13 -6.37
CA SER A 135 -0.28 -11.25 -7.44
C SER A 135 -0.29 -12.61 -8.14
N ARG A 136 -1.26 -13.49 -7.84
CA ARG A 136 -1.30 -14.90 -8.27
C ARG A 136 -1.79 -15.09 -9.71
N SER A 137 -1.36 -14.24 -10.65
CA SER A 137 -1.64 -14.41 -12.08
C SER A 137 -0.39 -14.22 -12.94
N VAL A 138 0.65 -15.02 -12.70
CA VAL A 138 1.69 -15.27 -13.71
C VAL A 138 2.03 -16.75 -13.72
N MET A 139 1.10 -17.57 -14.24
CA MET A 139 1.49 -18.84 -14.84
C MET A 139 1.62 -18.57 -16.34
N VAL A 140 2.79 -18.06 -16.75
CA VAL A 140 3.16 -18.09 -18.18
C VAL A 140 3.60 -19.50 -18.49
N SER A 141 2.61 -20.33 -18.85
CA SER A 141 2.81 -21.54 -19.63
C SER A 141 2.60 -21.19 -21.11
N GLN A 142 3.63 -20.66 -21.77
CA GLN A 142 3.72 -20.60 -23.23
C GLN A 142 5.19 -20.92 -23.55
N HIS A 143 5.54 -22.18 -23.41
CA HIS A 143 5.66 -23.14 -24.51
C HIS A 143 6.91 -22.87 -25.35
N SER A 144 7.92 -23.70 -25.09
CA SER A 144 9.00 -24.01 -26.02
C SER A 144 8.52 -23.96 -27.46
N ARG A 145 9.03 -23.01 -28.25
CA ARG A 145 9.19 -23.24 -29.68
C ARG A 145 10.67 -23.54 -29.95
N SER A 146 11.14 -24.62 -29.33
CA SER A 146 12.23 -25.41 -29.88
C SER A 146 11.62 -26.39 -30.87
N GLU A 147 12.03 -26.28 -32.14
CA GLU A 147 12.04 -27.32 -33.19
C GLU A 147 11.52 -26.80 -34.53
N GLY A 148 12.47 -26.65 -35.44
CA GLY A 148 12.29 -26.19 -36.82
C GLY A 148 13.63 -26.21 -37.54
N LEU A 149 14.36 -27.31 -37.40
CA LEU A 149 15.58 -27.67 -38.12
C LEU A 149 15.37 -27.54 -39.65
N LYS A 150 16.19 -26.76 -40.36
CA LYS A 150 16.63 -27.13 -41.71
C LYS A 150 17.99 -26.50 -42.04
N PRO A 151 19.03 -27.30 -42.33
CA PRO A 151 20.25 -26.78 -42.95
C PRO A 151 19.93 -26.47 -44.42
N ARG A 152 20.23 -25.24 -44.89
CA ARG A 152 20.35 -25.00 -46.33
C ARG A 152 21.82 -25.16 -46.72
N SER A 153 22.08 -26.31 -47.33
CA SER A 153 23.08 -26.46 -48.38
C SER A 153 22.73 -25.53 -49.54
N GLU A 154 23.69 -24.70 -49.95
CA GLU A 154 24.33 -24.62 -51.27
C GLU A 154 25.22 -23.38 -51.34
#